data_AF-A0A7Y5MIV0-F1
#
_entry.id   AF-A0A7Y5MIV0-F1
#
_cell.length_a   1.000
_cell.length_b   1.000
_cell.length_c   1.000
_cell.angle_alpha   90.00
_cell.angle_beta   90.00
_cell.angle_gamma   90.00
#
_symmetry.space_group_name_H-M   'P 1'
#
loop_
_entity.id
_entity.type
_entity.pdbx_description
1 polymer ?
#
loop_
_entity_poly.entity_id
_entity_poly.type
_entity_poly.pdbx_seq_one_letter_code
_entity_poly.pdbx_strand_id
1 'polypeptide(L)'
;MKPNIHFLNTDAKILDMIRQGDDDALVLLYRQNRNAVISYVLRNSGSGEDAEDVLQEAVVILWERVINGRFEATAKLSTFIFGVAKNVWSRKRMRKHREPATEFDEETLDAGETSPLDAMIDDERSRLVASAMEQLGDPCRTLLVLYYWEERSQEEIAAEMGFANAATVKSKKYTCKKALEKILEGMKIQIR
;
A
#
# COMPACT_ATOMS: atom_id res chain seq x y z
N MET A 1 4.71 23.50 25.85
CA MET A 1 4.27 23.15 24.49
C MET A 1 5.35 22.25 23.89
N LYS A 2 5.15 20.93 23.85
CA LYS A 2 6.15 20.00 23.28
C LYS A 2 6.08 20.11 21.75
N PRO A 3 7.21 20.32 21.04
CA PRO A 3 7.19 20.46 19.60
C PRO A 3 6.65 19.18 18.95
N ASN A 4 5.86 19.34 17.89
CA ASN A 4 5.22 18.25 17.17
C ASN A 4 6.27 17.58 16.25
N ILE A 5 7.03 16.62 16.78
CA ILE A 5 8.20 15.99 16.13
C ILE A 5 7.79 14.88 15.12
N HIS A 6 6.50 14.70 14.86
CA HIS A 6 5.97 13.59 14.06
C HIS A 6 6.38 13.61 12.57
N PHE A 7 6.86 14.76 12.06
CA PHE A 7 7.20 14.94 10.65
C PHE A 7 8.68 14.64 10.30
N LEU A 8 9.56 14.46 11.31
CA LEU A 8 11.01 14.33 11.10
C LEU A 8 11.57 12.91 11.34
N ASN A 9 10.71 11.93 11.64
CA ASN A 9 11.15 10.57 11.93
C ASN A 9 11.25 9.76 10.64
N THR A 10 12.48 9.54 10.18
CA THR A 10 12.79 8.61 9.08
C THR A 10 12.46 7.18 9.49
N ASP A 11 12.04 6.33 8.54
CA ASP A 11 11.77 4.89 8.71
C ASP A 11 12.84 4.16 9.54
N ALA A 12 14.13 4.47 9.32
CA ALA A 12 15.24 3.90 10.08
C ALA A 12 15.12 4.15 11.60
N LYS A 13 14.71 5.36 11.99
CA LYS A 13 14.53 5.73 13.40
C LYS A 13 13.35 4.99 14.03
N ILE A 14 12.26 4.84 13.28
CA ILE A 14 11.10 4.07 13.75
C ILE A 14 11.49 2.60 13.94
N LEU A 15 12.26 2.03 13.01
CA LEU A 15 12.78 0.66 13.16
C LEU A 15 13.66 0.49 14.39
N ASP A 16 14.54 1.45 14.67
CA ASP A 16 15.38 1.41 15.87
C ASP A 16 14.57 1.54 17.16
N MET A 17 13.53 2.38 17.18
CA MET A 17 12.60 2.47 18.31
C MET A 17 11.90 1.13 18.56
N ILE A 18 11.40 0.47 17.50
CA ILE A 18 10.77 -0.85 17.63
C ILE A 18 11.76 -1.86 18.22
N ARG A 19 13.00 -1.92 17.70
CA ARG A 19 14.03 -2.84 18.21
C ARG A 19 14.37 -2.62 19.68
N GLN A 20 14.18 -1.41 20.18
CA GLN A 20 14.42 -1.03 21.57
C GLN A 20 13.19 -1.28 22.47
N GLY A 21 12.07 -1.73 21.91
CA GLY A 21 10.82 -1.92 22.65
C GLY A 21 10.11 -0.61 23.01
N ASP A 22 10.34 0.46 22.23
CA ASP A 22 9.69 1.75 22.45
C ASP A 22 8.29 1.79 21.80
N ASP A 23 7.27 1.73 22.65
CA ASP A 23 5.85 1.74 22.26
C ASP A 23 5.44 3.02 21.51
N ASP A 24 6.18 4.13 21.65
CA ASP A 24 5.88 5.35 20.88
C ASP A 24 6.03 5.12 19.37
N ALA A 25 6.80 4.11 18.95
CA ALA A 25 6.90 3.70 17.56
C ALA A 25 5.55 3.23 16.98
N LEU A 26 4.75 2.51 17.76
CA LEU A 26 3.43 2.03 17.35
C LEU A 26 2.48 3.21 17.10
N VAL A 27 2.51 4.22 17.99
CA VAL A 27 1.71 5.43 17.87
C VAL A 27 2.10 6.21 16.61
N LEU A 28 3.40 6.30 16.32
CA LEU A 28 3.92 6.95 15.11
C LEU A 28 3.43 6.24 13.84
N LEU A 29 3.62 4.92 13.77
CA LEU A 29 3.18 4.11 12.64
C LEU A 29 1.67 4.21 12.42
N TYR A 30 0.90 4.14 13.49
CA TYR A 30 -0.56 4.28 13.41
C TYR A 30 -0.94 5.64 12.84
N ARG A 31 -0.45 6.74 13.43
CA ARG A 31 -0.79 8.11 12.98
C ARG A 31 -0.37 8.39 11.54
N GLN A 32 0.82 7.96 11.13
CA GLN A 32 1.35 8.19 9.79
C GLN A 32 0.56 7.44 8.70
N ASN A 33 -0.03 6.28 9.04
CA ASN A 33 -0.72 5.44 8.06
C ASN A 33 -2.26 5.51 8.16
N ARG A 34 -2.80 6.17 9.20
CA ARG A 34 -4.23 6.24 9.50
C ARG A 34 -5.08 6.66 8.31
N ASN A 35 -4.77 7.80 7.71
CA ASN A 35 -5.60 8.34 6.63
C ASN A 35 -5.62 7.42 5.40
N ALA A 36 -4.49 6.82 5.04
CA ALA A 36 -4.39 5.94 3.89
C ALA A 36 -5.20 4.65 4.09
N VAL A 37 -5.04 3.99 5.24
CA VAL A 37 -5.73 2.73 5.55
C VAL A 37 -7.23 2.94 5.74
N ILE A 38 -7.65 4.01 6.45
CA ILE A 38 -9.07 4.33 6.59
C ILE A 38 -9.74 4.60 5.25
N SER A 39 -9.12 5.46 4.44
CA SER A 39 -9.67 5.78 3.12
C SER A 39 -9.78 4.54 2.24
N TYR A 40 -8.81 3.64 2.33
CA TYR A 40 -8.80 2.38 1.59
C TYR A 40 -9.93 1.45 2.02
N VAL A 41 -10.08 1.18 3.32
CA VAL A 41 -11.10 0.24 3.83
C VAL A 41 -12.51 0.78 3.57
N LEU A 42 -12.75 2.08 3.77
CA LEU A 42 -14.04 2.72 3.50
C LEU A 42 -14.44 2.64 2.01
N ARG A 43 -13.50 2.87 1.08
CA ARG A 43 -13.76 2.71 -0.35
C ARG A 43 -14.07 1.27 -0.75
N ASN A 44 -13.60 0.31 0.04
CA ASN A 44 -13.72 -1.12 -0.22
C ASN A 44 -14.78 -1.79 0.66
N SER A 45 -15.88 -1.08 0.90
CA SER A 45 -17.09 -1.58 1.60
C SER A 45 -16.87 -1.96 3.07
N GLY A 46 -15.87 -1.37 3.72
CA GLY A 46 -15.65 -1.49 5.17
C GLY A 46 -16.20 -0.31 5.95
N SER A 47 -16.31 -0.48 7.26
CA SER A 47 -16.66 0.58 8.22
C SER A 47 -15.41 1.29 8.74
N GLY A 48 -15.62 2.39 9.48
CA GLY A 48 -14.52 3.05 10.18
C GLY A 48 -13.87 2.16 11.24
N GLU A 49 -14.67 1.36 11.94
CA GLU A 49 -14.20 0.38 12.93
C GLU A 49 -13.36 -0.72 12.27
N ASP A 50 -13.83 -1.29 11.15
CA ASP A 50 -13.05 -2.26 10.37
C ASP A 50 -11.67 -1.69 10.00
N ALA A 51 -11.63 -0.40 9.65
CA ALA A 51 -10.40 0.24 9.23
C ALA A 51 -9.40 0.47 10.37
N GLU A 52 -9.90 0.84 11.55
CA GLU A 52 -9.05 0.99 12.74
C GLU A 52 -8.46 -0.36 13.15
N ASP A 53 -9.26 -1.43 13.13
CA ASP A 53 -8.77 -2.78 13.41
C ASP A 53 -7.73 -3.25 12.38
N VAL A 54 -8.00 -3.04 11.09
CA VAL A 54 -7.06 -3.40 10.01
C VAL A 54 -5.72 -2.71 10.19
N LEU A 55 -5.74 -1.42 10.55
CA LEU A 55 -4.53 -0.65 10.78
C LEU A 55 -3.77 -1.14 12.02
N GLN A 56 -4.47 -1.42 13.12
CA GLN A 56 -3.86 -1.96 14.33
C GLN A 56 -3.16 -3.29 14.03
N GLU A 57 -3.84 -4.21 13.33
CA GLU A 57 -3.30 -5.51 12.94
C GLU A 57 -2.05 -5.35 12.05
N ALA A 58 -2.09 -4.43 11.08
CA ALA A 58 -0.93 -4.16 10.21
C ALA A 58 0.28 -3.62 10.97
N VAL A 59 0.06 -2.73 11.95
CA VAL A 59 1.12 -2.17 12.80
C VAL A 59 1.72 -3.26 13.71
N VAL A 60 0.89 -4.13 14.29
CA VAL A 60 1.34 -5.27 15.12
C VAL A 60 2.18 -6.24 14.30
N ILE A 61 1.74 -6.59 13.09
CA ILE A 61 2.50 -7.48 12.20
C ILE A 61 3.88 -6.91 11.86
N LEU A 62 3.97 -5.60 11.61
CA LEU A 62 5.27 -4.94 11.38
C LEU A 62 6.14 -5.04 12.64
N TRP A 63 5.59 -4.71 13.81
CA TRP A 63 6.29 -4.79 15.09
C TRP A 63 6.88 -6.17 15.34
N GLU A 64 6.06 -7.22 15.23
CA GLU A 64 6.47 -8.61 15.44
C GLU A 64 7.56 -9.03 14.47
N ARG A 65 7.48 -8.63 13.21
CA ARG A 65 8.50 -8.94 12.21
C ARG A 65 9.83 -8.29 12.52
N VAL A 66 9.82 -7.04 12.98
CA VAL A 66 11.04 -6.31 13.34
C VAL A 66 11.69 -6.92 14.58
N ILE A 67 10.91 -7.19 15.64
CA ILE A 67 11.42 -7.81 16.88
C ILE A 67 11.99 -9.20 16.62
N ASN A 68 11.34 -10.00 15.78
CA ASN A 68 11.80 -11.36 15.46
C ASN A 68 12.92 -11.40 14.40
N GLY A 69 13.44 -10.25 13.96
CA GLY A 69 14.49 -10.17 12.94
C GLY A 69 14.06 -10.64 11.55
N ARG A 70 12.75 -10.76 11.29
CA ARG A 70 12.15 -11.20 10.02
C ARG A 70 11.79 -10.04 9.09
N PHE A 71 12.11 -8.80 9.47
CA PHE A 71 11.83 -7.62 8.67
C PHE A 71 13.06 -7.15 7.90
N GLU A 72 12.97 -7.17 6.57
CA GLU A 72 13.93 -6.54 5.67
C GLU A 72 13.35 -5.24 5.10
N ALA A 73 14.09 -4.14 5.27
CA ALA A 73 13.69 -2.82 4.79
C ALA A 73 13.92 -2.68 3.27
N THR A 74 13.12 -3.37 2.47
CA THR A 74 13.17 -3.32 1.00
C THR A 74 12.35 -2.16 0.41
N ALA A 75 11.44 -1.59 1.21
CA ALA A 75 10.58 -0.47 0.87
C ALA A 75 10.32 0.42 2.09
N LYS A 76 9.58 1.52 1.89
CA LYS A 76 9.13 2.38 3.01
C LYS A 76 8.22 1.61 3.97
N LEU A 77 8.27 1.92 5.26
CA LEU A 77 7.39 1.32 6.27
C LEU A 77 5.91 1.54 5.96
N SER A 78 5.57 2.70 5.39
CA SER A 78 4.21 3.01 4.97
C SER A 78 3.70 2.07 3.86
N THR A 79 4.57 1.73 2.90
CA THR A 79 4.26 0.76 1.84
C THR A 79 4.02 -0.62 2.43
N PHE A 80 4.86 -1.04 3.38
CA PHE A 80 4.68 -2.31 4.07
C PHE A 80 3.35 -2.36 4.82
N ILE A 81 3.06 -1.36 5.66
CA ILE A 81 1.81 -1.29 6.44
C ILE A 81 0.61 -1.30 5.53
N PHE A 82 0.63 -0.52 4.45
CA PHE A 82 -0.49 -0.46 3.52
C PHE A 82 -0.71 -1.80 2.80
N GLY A 83 0.36 -2.49 2.38
CA GLY A 83 0.28 -3.82 1.80
C GLY A 83 -0.31 -4.86 2.77
N VAL A 84 0.13 -4.85 4.03
CA VAL A 84 -0.44 -5.71 5.08
C VAL A 84 -1.91 -5.38 5.31
N ALA A 85 -2.27 -4.10 5.43
CA ALA A 85 -3.65 -3.66 5.62
C ALA A 85 -4.59 -4.14 4.51
N LYS A 86 -4.15 -4.09 3.25
CA LYS A 86 -4.89 -4.65 2.10
C LYS A 86 -5.17 -6.14 2.27
N ASN A 87 -4.15 -6.90 2.62
CA ASN A 87 -4.26 -8.35 2.80
C ASN A 87 -5.18 -8.71 3.97
N VAL A 88 -5.03 -8.02 5.11
CA VAL A 88 -5.90 -8.17 6.28
C VAL A 88 -7.35 -7.87 5.90
N TRP A 89 -7.60 -6.75 5.20
CA TRP A 89 -8.96 -6.37 4.78
C TRP A 89 -9.56 -7.38 3.80
N SER A 90 -8.80 -7.81 2.79
CA SER A 90 -9.23 -8.82 1.82
C SER A 90 -9.64 -10.12 2.52
N ARG A 91 -8.85 -10.58 3.50
CA ARG A 91 -9.18 -11.75 4.33
C ARG A 91 -10.45 -11.52 5.16
N LYS A 92 -10.59 -10.37 5.83
CA LYS A 92 -11.80 -10.02 6.60
C LYS A 92 -13.05 -10.03 5.71
N ARG A 93 -12.96 -9.49 4.48
CA ARG A 93 -14.03 -9.54 3.49
C ARG A 93 -14.37 -10.96 3.06
N MET A 94 -13.36 -11.77 2.71
CA MET A 94 -13.58 -13.17 2.32
C MET A 94 -14.23 -13.97 3.46
N ARG A 95 -13.79 -13.77 4.71
CA ARG A 95 -14.37 -14.41 5.90
C ARG A 95 -15.80 -13.94 6.19
N LYS A 96 -16.10 -12.66 5.96
CA LYS A 96 -17.47 -12.13 6.05
C LYS A 96 -18.40 -12.73 4.99
N HIS A 97 -17.85 -13.20 3.87
CA HIS A 97 -18.58 -13.84 2.78
C HIS A 97 -18.53 -15.38 2.80
N ARG A 98 -17.69 -16.02 3.65
CA ARG A 98 -17.55 -17.48 3.81
C ARG A 98 -17.11 -17.84 5.24
N GLU A 99 -17.86 -18.69 5.94
CA GLU A 99 -17.35 -19.47 7.08
C GLU A 99 -16.72 -20.81 6.60
N PRO A 100 -15.83 -21.46 7.38
CA PRO A 100 -14.44 -21.11 7.64
C PRO A 100 -13.45 -22.12 6.99
N ALA A 101 -12.26 -21.66 6.58
CA ALA A 101 -11.08 -22.51 6.35
C ALA A 101 -9.82 -21.63 6.48
N THR A 102 -9.13 -21.71 7.62
CA THR A 102 -7.84 -22.40 7.87
C THR A 102 -6.61 -21.65 7.36
N GLU A 103 -5.84 -21.24 8.36
CA GLU A 103 -4.38 -21.29 8.47
C GLU A 103 -3.49 -20.50 7.50
N PHE A 104 -2.41 -20.04 8.12
CA PHE A 104 -1.48 -19.03 7.68
C PHE A 104 -0.55 -19.65 6.64
N ASP A 105 -0.84 -19.48 5.34
CA ASP A 105 0.20 -19.61 4.34
C ASP A 105 1.07 -18.36 4.38
N GLU A 106 2.26 -18.53 4.99
CA GLU A 106 3.30 -17.53 5.22
C GLU A 106 3.98 -17.09 3.91
N GLU A 107 3.52 -17.57 2.76
CA GLU A 107 4.19 -17.43 1.47
C GLU A 107 3.31 -16.75 0.42
N THR A 108 2.90 -15.51 0.65
CA THR A 108 2.80 -14.44 -0.39
C THR A 108 2.47 -13.11 0.30
N LEU A 109 3.32 -12.67 1.24
CA LEU A 109 3.38 -11.24 1.50
C LEU A 109 4.28 -10.68 0.42
N ASP A 110 3.68 -10.20 -0.68
CA ASP A 110 4.37 -9.44 -1.72
C ASP A 110 4.82 -8.09 -1.12
N ALA A 111 5.80 -8.18 -0.22
CA ALA A 111 6.51 -7.07 0.37
C ALA A 111 7.45 -6.54 -0.72
N GLY A 112 6.94 -5.71 -1.62
CA GLY A 112 7.82 -5.18 -2.66
C GLY A 112 7.24 -4.30 -3.76
N GLU A 113 5.93 -4.20 -3.96
CA GLU A 113 5.41 -3.23 -4.93
C GLU A 113 4.94 -1.95 -4.24
N THR A 114 5.79 -0.91 -4.25
CA THR A 114 5.34 0.47 -4.04
C THR A 114 4.22 0.74 -5.04
N SER A 115 2.98 0.78 -4.54
CA SER A 115 1.83 1.05 -5.39
C SER A 115 1.77 2.56 -5.63
N PRO A 116 1.32 3.03 -6.81
CA PRO A 116 0.94 4.43 -6.98
C PRO A 116 -0.05 4.92 -5.92
N LEU A 117 -0.80 4.01 -5.28
CA LEU A 117 -1.64 4.28 -4.11
C LEU A 117 -0.87 4.73 -2.87
N ASP A 118 0.39 4.33 -2.71
CA ASP A 118 1.24 4.77 -1.58
C ASP A 118 1.56 6.28 -1.66
N ALA A 119 1.24 6.92 -2.79
CA ALA A 119 1.37 8.36 -2.97
C ALA A 119 0.20 9.16 -2.39
N MET A 120 -0.86 8.52 -1.87
CA MET A 120 -1.98 9.19 -1.19
C MET A 120 -1.60 9.82 0.17
N ILE A 121 -0.32 9.79 0.54
CA ILE A 121 0.19 10.24 1.84
C ILE A 121 0.47 11.77 1.86
N ASP A 122 0.36 12.46 0.73
CA ASP A 122 0.49 13.93 0.66
C ASP A 122 -0.41 14.51 -0.45
N ASP A 123 -1.07 15.65 -0.22
CA ASP A 123 -1.94 16.28 -1.24
C ASP A 123 -1.10 16.68 -2.48
N GLU A 124 0.13 17.11 -2.26
CA GLU A 124 1.11 17.41 -3.31
C GLU A 124 1.55 16.15 -4.08
N ARG A 125 1.82 15.04 -3.39
CA ARG A 125 2.13 13.76 -4.04
C ARG A 125 0.95 13.19 -4.81
N SER A 126 -0.26 13.36 -4.31
CA SER A 126 -1.49 12.90 -4.97
C SER A 126 -1.71 13.66 -6.28
N ARG A 127 -1.50 14.98 -6.29
CA ARG A 127 -1.53 15.79 -7.51
C ARG A 127 -0.43 15.40 -8.51
N LEU A 128 0.77 15.12 -8.03
CA LEU A 128 1.87 14.63 -8.86
C LEU A 128 1.55 13.29 -9.52
N VAL A 129 0.97 12.34 -8.78
CA VAL A 129 0.56 11.05 -9.35
C VAL A 129 -0.60 11.22 -10.33
N ALA A 130 -1.59 12.07 -10.03
CA ALA A 130 -2.66 12.37 -10.96
C ALA A 130 -2.12 12.93 -12.30
N SER A 131 -1.21 13.91 -12.24
CA SER A 131 -0.58 14.47 -13.43
C SER A 131 0.29 13.45 -14.18
N ALA A 132 1.04 12.61 -13.46
CA ALA A 132 1.83 11.56 -14.09
C ALA A 132 0.96 10.49 -14.78
N MET A 133 -0.20 10.16 -14.20
CA MET A 133 -1.18 9.24 -14.78
C MET A 133 -1.79 9.80 -16.08
N GLU A 134 -2.00 11.11 -16.18
CA GLU A 134 -2.43 11.77 -17.43
C GLU A 134 -1.39 11.62 -18.55
N GLN A 135 -0.09 11.64 -18.21
CA GLN A 135 0.99 11.50 -19.18
C GLN A 135 1.23 10.06 -19.68
N LEU A 136 0.71 9.03 -19.00
CA LEU A 136 0.92 7.63 -19.41
C LEU A 136 0.18 7.20 -20.68
N GLY A 137 -0.87 7.92 -21.06
CA GLY A 137 -1.77 7.52 -22.14
C GLY A 137 -2.73 6.37 -21.78
N ASP A 138 -3.75 6.18 -22.62
CA ASP A 138 -4.98 5.49 -22.24
C ASP A 138 -5.00 3.96 -22.21
N PRO A 139 -3.99 3.19 -22.67
CA PRO A 139 -3.93 1.77 -22.32
C PRO A 139 -3.36 1.55 -20.91
N CYS A 140 -2.26 2.22 -20.58
CA CYS A 140 -1.60 2.00 -19.30
C CYS A 140 -2.34 2.67 -18.14
N ARG A 141 -2.87 3.89 -18.35
CA ARG A 141 -3.66 4.58 -17.33
C ARG A 141 -4.85 3.72 -16.90
N THR A 142 -5.63 3.24 -17.87
CA THR A 142 -6.80 2.38 -17.63
C THR A 142 -6.41 1.10 -16.89
N LEU A 143 -5.37 0.40 -17.34
CA LEU A 143 -4.91 -0.82 -16.68
C LEU A 143 -4.53 -0.58 -15.22
N LEU A 144 -3.78 0.49 -14.94
CA LEU A 144 -3.36 0.82 -13.58
C LEU A 144 -4.54 1.28 -12.72
N VAL A 145 -5.54 1.97 -13.30
CA VAL A 145 -6.80 2.34 -12.62
C VAL A 145 -7.60 1.10 -12.26
N LEU A 146 -7.87 0.21 -13.22
CA LEU A 146 -8.63 -1.02 -12.96
C LEU A 146 -7.96 -1.88 -11.87
N TYR A 147 -6.62 -1.95 -11.89
CA TYR A 147 -5.89 -2.75 -10.92
C TYR A 147 -5.79 -2.09 -9.53
N TYR A 148 -5.39 -0.82 -9.47
CA TYR A 148 -5.10 -0.16 -8.19
C TYR A 148 -6.32 0.55 -7.59
N TRP A 149 -7.20 1.15 -8.40
CA TRP A 149 -8.37 1.87 -7.90
C TRP A 149 -9.63 1.03 -7.84
N GLU A 150 -9.86 0.17 -8.84
CA GLU A 150 -11.06 -0.67 -8.90
C GLU A 150 -10.83 -2.09 -8.36
N GLU A 151 -9.60 -2.43 -7.99
CA GLU A 151 -9.20 -3.71 -7.41
C GLU A 151 -9.62 -4.93 -8.22
N ARG A 152 -9.70 -4.77 -9.54
CA ARG A 152 -10.02 -5.87 -10.45
C ARG A 152 -8.91 -6.91 -10.44
N SER A 153 -9.30 -8.18 -10.42
CA SER A 153 -8.37 -9.29 -10.64
C SER A 153 -7.72 -9.20 -12.03
N GLN A 154 -6.57 -9.85 -12.20
CA GLN A 154 -5.89 -9.86 -13.50
C GLN A 154 -6.74 -10.53 -14.58
N GLU A 155 -7.59 -11.47 -14.18
CA GLU A 155 -8.58 -12.16 -15.01
C GLU A 155 -9.69 -11.21 -15.47
N GLU A 156 -10.27 -10.41 -14.54
CA GLU A 156 -11.28 -9.40 -14.88
C GLU A 156 -10.71 -8.32 -15.80
N ILE A 157 -9.50 -7.83 -15.51
CA ILE A 157 -8.82 -6.84 -16.36
C ILE A 157 -8.53 -7.41 -17.74
N ALA A 158 -8.14 -8.69 -17.83
CA ALA A 158 -7.90 -9.33 -19.11
C ALA A 158 -9.18 -9.36 -19.96
N ALA A 159 -10.30 -9.74 -19.35
CA ALA A 159 -11.60 -9.76 -20.01
C ALA A 159 -12.05 -8.35 -20.44
N GLU A 160 -11.91 -7.36 -19.56
CA GLU A 160 -12.37 -5.99 -19.79
C GLU A 160 -11.53 -5.25 -20.85
N MET A 161 -10.21 -5.42 -20.82
CA MET A 161 -9.29 -4.75 -21.74
C MET A 161 -8.95 -5.58 -23.00
N GLY A 162 -9.51 -6.79 -23.13
CA GLY A 162 -9.29 -7.67 -24.28
C GLY A 162 -7.88 -8.29 -24.34
N PHE A 163 -7.23 -8.51 -23.20
CA PHE A 163 -5.95 -9.23 -23.16
C PHE A 163 -6.17 -10.74 -23.19
N ALA A 164 -5.18 -11.46 -23.75
CA ALA A 164 -5.27 -12.91 -23.93
C ALA A 164 -5.38 -13.70 -22.62
N ASN A 165 -4.78 -13.22 -21.52
CA ASN A 165 -4.79 -13.88 -20.21
C ASN A 165 -4.25 -12.96 -19.09
N ALA A 166 -4.43 -13.39 -17.84
CA ALA A 166 -3.91 -12.74 -16.63
C ALA A 166 -2.37 -12.54 -16.65
N ALA A 167 -1.61 -13.48 -17.22
CA ALA A 167 -0.15 -13.34 -17.34
C ALA A 167 0.25 -12.14 -18.23
N THR A 168 -0.53 -11.90 -19.30
CA THR A 168 -0.36 -10.70 -20.15
C THR A 168 -0.65 -9.43 -19.36
N VAL A 169 -1.71 -9.43 -18.54
CA VAL A 169 -2.03 -8.31 -17.64
C VAL A 169 -0.90 -8.06 -16.66
N LYS A 170 -0.35 -9.10 -16.01
CA LYS A 170 0.79 -8.99 -15.09
C LYS A 170 1.99 -8.31 -15.75
N SER A 171 2.37 -8.76 -16.94
CA SER A 171 3.51 -8.19 -17.70
C SER A 171 3.24 -6.74 -18.13
N LYS A 172 2.03 -6.44 -18.62
CA LYS A 172 1.64 -5.08 -19.02
C LYS A 172 1.58 -4.14 -17.82
N LYS A 173 1.01 -4.58 -16.69
CA LYS A 173 0.99 -3.87 -15.41
C LYS A 173 2.39 -3.44 -15.00
N TYR A 174 3.34 -4.38 -14.98
CA TYR A 174 4.73 -4.10 -14.62
C TYR A 174 5.34 -3.02 -15.53
N THR A 175 5.14 -3.15 -16.84
CA THR A 175 5.65 -2.19 -17.83
C THR A 175 5.04 -0.79 -17.63
N CYS A 176 3.73 -0.71 -17.44
CA CYS A 176 3.02 0.54 -17.17
C CYS A 176 3.46 1.19 -15.84
N LYS A 177 3.64 0.39 -14.79
CA LYS A 177 4.17 0.85 -13.49
C LYS A 177 5.57 1.46 -13.65
N LYS A 178 6.46 0.80 -14.39
CA LYS A 178 7.81 1.31 -14.68
C LYS A 178 7.78 2.62 -15.47
N ALA A 179 6.86 2.76 -16.41
CA ALA A 179 6.67 4.02 -17.14
C ALA A 179 6.23 5.15 -16.19
N LEU A 180 5.29 4.87 -15.27
CA LEU A 180 4.84 5.83 -14.26
C LEU A 180 5.94 6.26 -13.29
N GLU A 181 6.75 5.31 -12.81
CA GLU A 181 7.92 5.60 -11.98
C GLU A 181 8.87 6.59 -12.67
N LYS A 182 9.17 6.35 -13.96
CA LYS A 182 10.06 7.21 -14.76
C LYS A 182 9.51 8.63 -14.95
N ILE A 183 8.20 8.78 -15.18
CA ILE A 183 7.55 10.09 -15.31
C ILE A 183 7.63 10.85 -13.99
N LEU A 184 7.31 10.17 -12.87
CA LEU A 184 7.39 10.76 -11.54
C LEU A 184 8.80 11.19 -11.14
N GLU A 185 9.83 10.44 -11.55
CA GLU A 185 11.23 10.84 -11.37
C GLU A 185 11.56 12.11 -12.17
N GLY A 186 11.13 12.19 -13.44
CA GLY A 186 11.31 13.37 -14.27
C GLY A 186 10.65 14.63 -13.70
N MET A 187 9.43 14.51 -13.18
CA MET A 187 8.70 15.62 -12.56
C MET A 187 9.38 16.14 -11.28
N LYS A 188 9.96 15.26 -10.46
CA LYS A 188 10.70 15.66 -9.26
C LYS A 188 11.96 16.48 -9.56
N ILE A 189 12.56 16.29 -10.75
CA ILE A 189 13.74 17.06 -11.18
C ILE A 189 13.37 18.51 -11.54
N GLN A 190 12.13 18.76 -11.98
CA GLN A 190 11.67 20.10 -12.38
C GLN A 190 11.23 21.00 -11.22
N ILE A 191 11.07 20.43 -10.02
CA ILE A 191 10.60 21.14 -8.81
C ILE A 191 11.79 21.55 -7.90
N ARG A 192 13.04 21.40 -8.37
CA ARG A 192 14.25 21.83 -7.66
C ARG A 192 14.69 23.23 -8.03
#